data_AF-A0A1F9A6A3-F1
#
_entry.id   AF-A0A1F9A6A3-F1
#
_cell.length_a   1.000
_cell.length_b   1.000
_cell.length_c   1.000
_cell.angle_alpha   90.00
_cell.angle_beta   90.00
_cell.angle_gamma   90.00
#
_symmetry.space_group_name_H-M   'P 1'
#
loop_
_entity.id
_entity.type
_entity.pdbx_description
1 polymer ?
#
loop_
_entity_poly.entity_id
_entity_poly.type
_entity_poly.pdbx_seq_one_letter_code
_entity_poly.pdbx_strand_id
1 'polypeptide(L)' 'MAMKNPPHPGEIIREEIIEALGLTVTSAAEVLGVRRATLSDVTNGKASV' A
#
# COMPACT_ATOMS: atom_id res chain seq x y z
N MET A 1 -21.53 -11.05 -8.18
CA MET A 1 -20.37 -11.54 -8.96
C MET A 1 -19.11 -11.09 -8.23
N ALA A 2 -18.19 -12.00 -7.88
CA ALA A 2 -16.87 -11.61 -7.38
C ALA A 2 -15.96 -11.20 -8.55
N MET A 3 -15.07 -10.22 -8.36
CA MET A 3 -14.13 -9.81 -9.42
C MET A 3 -13.24 -10.98 -9.85
N LYS A 4 -13.02 -11.12 -11.16
CA LYS A 4 -12.26 -12.23 -11.75
C LYS A 4 -10.74 -12.12 -11.47
N ASN A 5 -10.25 -10.92 -11.19
CA ASN A 5 -8.87 -10.67 -10.77
C ASN A 5 -8.83 -9.32 -10.01
N PRO A 6 -9.12 -9.31 -8.69
CA PRO A 6 -9.07 -8.06 -7.93
C PRO A 6 -7.62 -7.55 -7.86
N PRO A 7 -7.41 -6.22 -7.90
CA PRO A 7 -6.10 -5.64 -7.64
C PRO A 7 -5.64 -5.98 -6.22
N HIS A 8 -4.32 -6.03 -6.02
CA HIS A 8 -3.79 -6.23 -4.68
C HIS A 8 -4.14 -5.01 -3.81
N PRO A 9 -4.62 -5.17 -2.57
CA PRO A 9 -5.01 -4.05 -1.70
C PRO A 9 -3.93 -2.97 -1.52
N GLY A 10 -2.66 -3.38 -1.56
CA GLY A 10 -1.53 -2.46 -1.50
C GLY A 10 -1.36 -1.56 -2.72
N GLU A 11 -1.86 -1.96 -3.90
CA GLU A 11 -1.88 -1.09 -5.08
C GLU A 11 -2.81 0.11 -4.84
N ILE A 12 -3.97 -0.13 -4.21
CA ILE A 12 -4.92 0.93 -3.84
C ILE A 12 -4.28 1.90 -2.83
N ILE A 13 -3.60 1.38 -1.80
CA ILE A 13 -2.90 2.23 -0.81
C ILE A 13 -1.83 3.09 -1.49
N ARG A 14 -1.12 2.54 -2.47
CA ARG A 14 -0.09 3.28 -3.19
C ARG A 14 -0.69 4.43 -4.00
N GLU A 15 -1.71 4.16 -4.80
CA GLU A 15 -2.31 5.13 -5.72
C GLU A 15 -3.14 6.19 -4.98
N GLU A 16 -4.09 5.74 -4.16
CA GLU A 16 -5.12 6.61 -3.56
C GLU A 16 -4.65 7.33 -2.29
N ILE A 17 -3.54 6.89 -1.68
CA ILE A 17 -3.04 7.47 -0.43
C ILE A 17 -1.63 8.02 -0.61
N ILE A 18 -0.68 7.18 -1.03
CA ILE A 18 0.72 7.61 -1.08
C ILE A 18 0.93 8.63 -2.21
N GLU A 19 0.56 8.27 -3.44
CA GLU A 19 0.74 9.13 -4.62
C GLU A 19 -0.20 10.33 -4.59
N ALA A 20 -1.49 10.11 -4.29
CA ALA A 20 -2.49 11.18 -4.21
C ALA A 20 -2.17 12.26 -3.16
N LEU A 21 -1.55 11.89 -2.04
CA LEU A 21 -1.15 12.85 -0.98
C LEU A 21 0.31 13.31 -1.10
N GLY A 22 1.04 12.88 -2.15
CA GLY A 22 2.45 13.21 -2.33
C GLY A 22 3.36 12.71 -1.21
N LEU A 23 2.96 11.64 -0.52
CA LEU A 23 3.70 11.04 0.57
C LEU A 23 4.80 10.12 0.03
N THR A 24 5.81 9.90 0.86
CA THR A 24 6.76 8.81 0.66
C THR A 24 6.29 7.57 1.41
N VAL A 25 6.74 6.38 1.01
CA VAL A 25 6.48 5.14 1.77
C VAL A 25 7.00 5.26 3.21
N THR A 26 8.09 6.00 3.44
CA THR A 26 8.64 6.24 4.78
C THR A 26 7.68 7.07 5.62
N SER A 27 7.25 8.24 5.13
CA SER A 27 6.36 9.14 5.87
C SER A 27 4.98 8.50 6.09
N ALA A 28 4.46 7.77 5.11
CA ALA A 28 3.20 7.02 5.27
C ALA A 28 3.32 5.93 6.34
N ALA A 29 4.45 5.21 6.40
CA ALA A 29 4.67 4.18 7.42
C ALA A 29 4.76 4.77 8.83
N GLU A 30 5.38 5.94 8.98
CA GLU A 30 5.46 6.67 10.24
C GLU A 30 4.06 7.10 10.73
N VAL A 31 3.25 7.69 9.84
CA VAL A 31 1.87 8.11 10.17
C VAL A 31 0.99 6.92 10.56
N LEU A 32 1.14 5.79 9.86
CA LEU A 32 0.37 4.58 10.13
C LEU A 32 0.91 3.75 11.31
N GLY A 33 2.06 4.13 11.88
CA GLY A 33 2.67 3.41 13.00
C GLY A 33 3.17 2.00 12.65
N VAL A 34 3.55 1.77 11.39
CA VAL A 34 4.02 0.46 10.90
C VAL A 34 5.49 0.50 10.47
N ARG A 35 6.12 -0.66 10.34
CA ARG A 35 7.49 -0.73 9.80
C ARG A 35 7.46 -0.35 8.32
N ARG A 36 8.38 0.51 7.89
CA ARG A 36 8.54 0.91 6.47
C ARG A 36 8.69 -0.26 5.51
N ALA A 37 9.41 -1.32 5.92
CA ALA A 37 9.56 -2.53 5.12
C ALA A 37 8.22 -3.25 4.90
N THR A 38 7.40 -3.36 5.94
CA THR A 38 6.06 -3.97 5.87
C THR A 38 5.16 -3.20 4.92
N LEU A 39 5.09 -1.86 5.06
CA LEU A 39 4.29 -1.05 4.15
C LEU A 39 4.78 -1.17 2.70
N SER A 40 6.11 -1.19 2.49
CA SER A 40 6.71 -1.41 1.19
C SER A 40 6.31 -2.74 0.56
N ASP A 41 6.31 -3.83 1.32
CA ASP A 41 5.93 -5.15 0.78
C ASP A 41 4.44 -5.18 0.40
N VAL A 42 3.58 -4.55 1.20
CA VAL A 42 2.15 -4.41 0.89
C VAL A 42 1.97 -3.60 -0.40
N THR A 43 2.51 -2.38 -0.48
CA THR A 43 2.31 -1.47 -1.63
C THR A 43 2.91 -1.98 -2.93
N ASN A 44 3.82 -2.94 -2.86
CA ASN A 44 4.42 -3.59 -4.04
C ASN A 44 3.80 -4.97 -4.35
N GLY A 45 2.70 -5.34 -3.70
CA GLY A 45 2.01 -6.62 -3.96
C GLY A 45 2.80 -7.86 -3.53
N LYS A 46 3.79 -7.71 -2.65
CA LYS A 46 4.64 -8.81 -2.15
C LYS A 46 4.11 -9.41 -0.86
N ALA A 47 3.25 -8.68 -0.15
CA ALA A 47 2.57 -9.22 1.03
C ALA A 47 1.50 -10.22 0.60
N SER A 48 1.44 -11.36 1.29
CA SER A 48 0.26 -12.23 1.20
C SER A 48 -0.85 -11.63 2.05
N VAL A 49 -2.02 -11.43 1.47
CA VAL A 49 -3.20 -10.81 2.10
C VAL A 49 -4.45 -11.64 1.85
#